data_AF-A0A838LAZ0-F1
#
_entry.id   AF-A0A838LAZ0-F1
#
_cell.length_a   1.000
_cell.length_b   1.000
_cell.length_c   1.000
_cell.angle_alpha   90.00
_cell.angle_beta   90.00
_cell.angle_gamma   90.00
#
_symmetry.space_group_name_H-M   'P 1'
#
loop_
_entity.id
_entity.type
_entity.pdbx_description
1 polymer ?
#
loop_
_entity_poly.entity_id
_entity_poly.type
_entity_poly.pdbx_seq_one_letter_code
_entity_poly.pdbx_strand_id
1 'polypeptide(L)' 'MDEGPPAALSPVRAVLASFDHAYAVAIQQRRAGDSCRLVVGTGNPLQPFRVTHLAPRPHERILALIA' A
#
# COMPACT_ATOMS: atom_id res chain seq x y z
N MET A 1 26.82 -21.38 -5.83
CA MET A 1 26.53 -19.94 -5.67
C MET A 1 25.97 -19.79 -4.27
N ASP A 2 26.81 -19.32 -3.35
CA ASP A 2 26.44 -19.07 -1.97
C ASP A 2 25.69 -17.73 -1.96
N GLU A 3 24.35 -17.76 -2.00
CA GLU A 3 23.56 -16.56 -1.77
C GLU A 3 23.71 -16.22 -0.29
N GLY A 4 24.50 -15.19 0.01
CA GLY A 4 24.57 -14.64 1.36
C GLY A 4 23.16 -14.32 1.89
N PRO A 5 22.98 -14.26 3.22
CA PRO A 5 21.65 -14.04 3.80
C PRO A 5 21.02 -12.78 3.20
N PRO A 6 19.71 -12.81 2.86
CA PRO A 6 19.05 -11.69 2.22
C PRO A 6 19.28 -10.43 3.06
N ALA A 7 19.78 -9.37 2.42
CA ALA A 7 20.06 -8.12 3.10
C ALA A 7 18.81 -7.66 3.88
N ALA A 8 18.99 -7.40 5.17
CA ALA A 8 17.88 -6.96 6.01
C ALA A 8 17.32 -5.63 5.49
N LEU A 9 16.01 -5.57 5.30
CA LEU A 9 15.33 -4.35 4.85
C LEU A 9 15.30 -3.30 5.96
N SER A 10 15.22 -2.02 5.59
CA SER A 10 15.09 -0.92 6.55
C SER A 10 13.91 -1.12 7.50
N PRO A 11 14.06 -0.92 8.82
CA PRO A 11 12.95 -0.99 9.78
C PRO A 11 11.81 -0.01 9.45
N VAL A 12 12.14 1.17 8.92
CA VAL A 12 11.16 2.19 8.50
C VAL A 12 10.22 1.65 7.42
N ARG A 13 10.70 0.70 6.60
CA ARG A 13 9.88 0.06 5.58
C ARG A 13 8.65 -0.61 6.19
N ALA A 14 8.76 -1.26 7.35
CA ALA A 14 7.62 -1.94 7.96
C ALA A 14 6.48 -0.95 8.29
N VAL A 15 6.85 0.26 8.74
CA VAL A 15 5.89 1.33 9.02
C VAL A 15 5.27 1.85 7.71
N LEU A 16 6.10 2.17 6.71
CA LEU A 16 5.61 2.70 5.42
C LEU A 16 4.78 1.67 4.63
N ALA A 17 5.08 0.39 4.80
CA ALA A 17 4.37 -0.74 4.20
C ALA A 17 3.21 -1.24 5.08
N SER A 18 2.80 -0.51 6.11
CA SER A 18 1.65 -0.86 6.94
C SER A 18 0.34 -0.41 6.30
N PHE A 19 -0.75 -1.08 6.69
CA PHE A 19 -2.09 -0.68 6.28
C PHE A 19 -2.44 0.71 6.83
N ASP A 20 -2.10 0.98 8.10
CA ASP A 20 -2.39 2.25 8.77
C ASP A 20 -1.74 3.43 8.04
N HIS A 21 -0.49 3.26 7.60
CA HIS A 21 0.19 4.29 6.81
C HIS A 21 -0.49 4.50 5.46
N ALA A 22 -0.86 3.42 4.75
CA ALA A 22 -1.58 3.53 3.48
C ALA A 22 -2.96 4.20 3.65
N TYR A 23 -3.67 3.90 4.73
CA TYR A 23 -4.96 4.51 5.04
C TYR A 23 -4.83 6.00 5.35
N ALA A 24 -3.83 6.39 6.15
CA ALA A 24 -3.53 7.79 6.41
C ALA A 24 -3.22 8.57 5.13
N VAL A 25 -2.42 7.98 4.22
CA VAL A 25 -2.13 8.56 2.90
C VAL A 25 -3.41 8.68 2.06
N ALA A 26 -4.29 7.68 2.08
CA ALA A 26 -5.56 7.74 1.35
C ALA A 26 -6.47 8.87 1.84
N ILE A 27 -6.56 9.11 3.16
CA ILE A 27 -7.28 10.27 3.72
C ILE A 27 -6.65 11.57 3.25
N GLN A 28 -5.33 11.70 3.33
CA GLN A 28 -4.64 12.93 2.91
C GLN A 28 -4.89 13.23 1.43
N GLN A 29 -4.78 12.22 0.56
CA GLN A 29 -5.05 12.39 -0.86
C GLN A 29 -6.53 12.68 -1.16
N ARG A 30 -7.46 12.10 -0.40
CA ARG A 30 -8.89 12.41 -0.53
C ARG A 30 -9.20 13.85 -0.13
N ARG A 31 -8.55 14.37 0.91
CA ARG A 31 -8.70 15.78 1.31
C ARG A 31 -8.12 16.75 0.29
N ALA A 32 -7.10 16.31 -0.45
CA ALA A 32 -6.45 17.12 -1.48
C ALA A 32 -7.17 17.12 -2.85
N GLY A 33 -8.20 16.29 -3.06
CA GLY A 33 -8.92 16.28 -4.33
C GLY A 33 -10.24 15.51 -4.30
N ASP A 34 -11.08 15.74 -5.31
CA ASP A 34 -12.51 15.36 -5.23
C ASP A 34 -12.83 13.88 -5.55
N SER A 35 -11.85 13.08 -5.96
CA SER A 35 -12.07 11.66 -6.24
C SER A 35 -11.86 10.80 -4.99
N CYS A 36 -12.61 9.72 -4.89
CA CYS A 36 -12.41 8.71 -3.86
C CYS A 36 -10.99 8.10 -3.91
N ARG A 37 -10.60 7.46 -2.81
CA ARG A 37 -9.35 6.72 -2.71
C ARG A 37 -9.62 5.31 -2.21
N LEU A 38 -8.95 4.35 -2.82
CA LEU A 38 -8.98 2.94 -2.48
C LEU A 38 -7.64 2.57 -1.85
N VAL A 39 -7.68 1.85 -0.74
CA VAL A 39 -6.52 1.08 -0.26
C VAL A 39 -6.71 -0.35 -0.75
N VAL A 40 -5.74 -0.84 -1.52
CA VAL A 40 -5.75 -2.22 -2.05
C VAL A 40 -4.60 -3.03 -1.47
N GLY A 41 -4.87 -4.30 -1.16
CA GLY A 41 -3.86 -5.31 -0.88
C GLY A 41 -3.31 -5.87 -2.19
N THR A 42 -2.00 -5.86 -2.36
CA THR A 42 -1.35 -6.16 -3.65
C THR A 42 -0.89 -7.62 -3.81
N GLY A 43 -0.78 -8.37 -2.70
CA GLY A 43 -0.13 -9.68 -2.67
C GLY A 43 1.40 -9.65 -2.81
N ASN A 44 2.01 -8.48 -3.04
CA ASN A 44 3.46 -8.32 -3.10
C ASN A 44 4.02 -8.04 -1.70
N PRO A 45 4.90 -8.91 -1.13
CA PRO A 45 5.46 -8.70 0.20
C PRO A 45 6.32 -7.44 0.30
N LEU A 46 6.85 -6.92 -0.82
CA LEU A 46 7.63 -5.69 -0.88
C LEU A 46 6.77 -4.41 -0.88
N GLN A 47 5.55 -4.47 -1.41
CA GLN A 47 4.59 -3.36 -1.42
C GLN A 47 3.19 -3.90 -1.10
N PRO A 48 2.94 -4.34 0.14
CA PRO A 48 1.72 -5.08 0.49
C PRO A 48 0.43 -4.26 0.30
N PHE A 49 0.52 -2.93 0.42
CA PHE A 49 -0.60 -2.01 0.22
C PHE A 49 -0.29 -0.96 -0.83
N ARG A 50 -1.32 -0.53 -1.55
CA ARG A 50 -1.25 0.60 -2.48
C ARG A 50 -2.50 1.46 -2.36
N VAL A 51 -2.31 2.78 -2.47
CA VAL A 51 -3.40 3.76 -2.60
C VAL A 51 -3.63 4.08 -4.07
N THR A 52 -4.88 4.03 -4.53
CA THR A 52 -5.25 4.33 -5.92
C THR A 52 -6.65 4.94 -6.01
N HIS A 53 -6.95 5.66 -7.08
CA HIS A 53 -8.31 6.08 -7.45
C HIS A 53 -8.86 5.27 -8.64
N LEU A 54 -8.03 4.37 -9.19
CA LEU A 54 -8.37 3.49 -10.31
C LEU A 54 -8.89 2.15 -9.81
N ALA A 55 -9.57 1.41 -10.69
CA ALA A 55 -9.97 0.03 -10.44
C ALA A 55 -8.74 -0.83 -10.02
N PRO A 56 -8.89 -1.73 -9.02
CA PRO A 56 -7.83 -2.66 -8.64
C PRO A 56 -7.48 -3.60 -9.81
N ARG A 57 -6.22 -4.06 -9.82
CA ARG A 57 -5.79 -5.12 -10.74
C ARG A 57 -6.43 -6.47 -10.32
N PRO A 58 -6.52 -7.47 -11.22
CA PRO A 58 -7.20 -8.73 -10.93
C PRO A 58 -6.71 -9.50 -9.69
N HIS A 59 -5.43 -9.34 -9.32
CA HIS A 59 -4.82 -9.99 -8.15
C HIS A 59 -4.94 -9.18 -6.86
N GLU A 60 -5.55 -8.00 -6.93
CA GLU A 60 -5.61 -7.07 -5.82
C GLU A 60 -6.98 -7.07 -5.17
N ARG A 61 -7.00 -6.83 -3.87
CA ARG A 61 -8.23 -6.84 -3.08
C ARG A 61 -8.45 -5.47 -2.50
N ILE A 62 -9.65 -4.91 -2.66
CA ILE A 62 -10.02 -3.67 -1.99
C ILE A 62 -10.13 -3.95 -0.50
N LEU A 63 -9.41 -3.19 0.30
CA LEU A 63 -9.42 -3.29 1.76
C LEU A 63 -10.16 -2.11 2.39
N ALA A 64 -10.12 -0.93 1.76
CA ALA A 64 -10.87 0.24 2.19
C ALA A 64 -11.21 1.15 1.00
N LEU A 65 -12.35 1.84 1.11
CA LEU A 65 -12.77 2.95 0.26
C LEU A 65 -12.93 4.20 1.13
N ILE A 66 -12.30 5.29 0.70
CA ILE A 66 -12.37 6.61 1.32
C ILE A 66 -13.08 7.52 0.33
N ALA A 67 -14.31 7.93 0.68
CA ALA A 67 -15.19 8.76 -0.13
C ALA A 67 -15.38 10.14 0.49
#